data_AF-A0A9P6JF21-F1
#
_entry.id   AF-A0A9P6JF21-F1
#
_cell.length_a   1.000
_cell.length_b   1.000
_cell.length_c   1.000
_cell.angle_alpha   90.00
_cell.angle_beta   90.00
_cell.angle_gamma   90.00
#
_symmetry.space_group_name_H-M   'P 1'
#
loop_
_entity.id
_entity.type
_entity.pdbx_description
1 polymer ?
#
loop_
_entity_poly.entity_id
_entity_poly.type
_entity_poly.pdbx_seq_one_letter_code
_entity_poly.pdbx_strand_id
1 'polypeptide(L)' 'MAKEKTTKKSATGGAKKLSPYNKFMKSELAKVKVEKPNLNHKDAFKEVAHRWKDAAENPKNAK' A
#
# COMPACT_ATOMS: atom_id res chain seq x y z
N MET A 1 31.27 12.70 -3.47
CA MET A 1 30.15 13.21 -2.65
C MET A 1 29.15 12.09 -2.43
N ALA A 2 29.31 11.32 -1.34
CA ALA A 2 28.37 10.28 -0.95
C ALA A 2 27.16 10.93 -0.29
N LYS A 3 25.95 10.68 -0.80
CA LYS A 3 24.71 10.90 -0.04
C LYS A 3 24.15 9.53 0.32
N GLU A 4 24.71 8.99 1.40
CA GLU A 4 24.05 7.98 2.22
C GLU A 4 22.67 8.51 2.64
N LYS A 5 21.62 7.77 2.29
CA LYS A 5 20.30 7.91 2.92
C LYS A 5 19.91 6.57 3.54
N THR A 6 20.46 6.37 4.73
CA THR A 6 19.75 5.83 5.91
C THR A 6 19.08 4.47 5.72
N THR A 7 19.86 3.43 6.01
CA THR A 7 19.39 2.18 6.60
C THR A 7 18.42 2.46 7.75
N LYS A 8 17.13 2.15 7.58
CA LYS A 8 16.18 2.02 8.69
C LYS A 8 16.09 0.55 9.07
N LYS A 9 17.02 0.08 9.91
CA LYS A 9 16.78 -1.11 10.74
C LYS A 9 15.72 -0.74 11.78
N SER A 10 14.73 -1.61 11.95
CA SER A 10 14.13 -2.04 13.24
C SER A 10 12.62 -2.28 13.11
N ALA A 11 12.23 -3.56 13.06
CA ALA A 11 11.10 -4.11 13.81
C ALA A 11 11.12 -5.64 13.71
N THR A 12 12.08 -6.27 14.39
CA THR A 12 11.88 -7.61 14.95
C THR A 12 10.89 -7.43 16.11
N GLY A 13 9.66 -7.96 16.00
CA GLY A 13 8.67 -7.82 17.06
C GLY A 13 7.23 -7.97 16.57
N GLY A 14 6.83 -9.22 16.31
CA GLY A 14 5.46 -9.61 15.95
C GLY A 14 5.07 -9.15 14.55
N ALA A 15 4.97 -10.08 13.61
CA ALA A 15 4.26 -9.84 12.36
C ALA A 15 2.79 -9.53 12.72
N LYS A 16 2.49 -8.26 13.03
CA LYS A 16 1.11 -7.76 13.13
C LYS A 16 0.46 -8.21 11.85
N LYS A 17 -0.50 -9.12 11.96
CA LYS A 17 -1.30 -9.62 10.83
C LYS A 17 -1.70 -8.39 10.04
N LEU A 18 -1.09 -8.22 8.87
CA LEU A 18 -1.36 -7.07 8.01
C LEU A 18 -2.87 -7.06 7.81
N SER A 19 -3.53 -6.00 8.29
CA SER A 19 -4.96 -5.82 8.09
C SER A 19 -5.28 -6.02 6.60
N PRO A 20 -6.44 -6.61 6.24
CA PRO A 20 -6.86 -6.75 4.84
C PRO A 20 -6.65 -5.46 4.03
N TYR A 21 -6.92 -4.32 4.66
CA TYR A 21 -6.66 -2.99 4.08
C TYR A 21 -5.20 -2.77 3.66
N ASN A 22 -4.25 -3.06 4.56
CA ASN A 22 -2.84 -2.85 4.30
C ASN A 22 -2.28 -3.84 3.25
N LYS A 23 -2.84 -5.05 3.17
CA LYS A 23 -2.49 -6.01 2.11
C LYS A 23 -2.98 -5.53 0.75
N PHE A 24 -4.25 -5.16 0.67
CA PHE A 24 -4.84 -4.63 -0.56
C PHE A 24 -4.13 -3.37 -1.02
N MET A 25 -3.91 -2.42 -0.11
CA MET A 25 -3.20 -1.18 -0.38
C MET A 25 -1.83 -1.42 -1.02
N LYS A 26 -1.02 -2.34 -0.47
CA LYS A 26 0.30 -2.66 -1.04
C LYS A 26 0.20 -3.36 -2.39
N SER A 27 -0.74 -4.29 -2.54
CA SER A 27 -0.95 -5.06 -3.77
C SER A 27 -1.39 -4.15 -4.92
N GLU A 28 -2.44 -3.36 -4.70
CA GLU A 28 -2.99 -2.46 -5.71
C GLU A 28 -2.07 -1.27 -5.99
N LEU A 29 -1.38 -0.69 -4.99
CA LEU A 29 -0.37 0.33 -5.27
C LEU A 29 0.75 -0.21 -6.15
N ALA A 30 1.18 -1.45 -5.94
CA ALA A 30 2.20 -2.06 -6.77
C ALA A 30 1.70 -2.18 -8.23
N LYS A 31 0.45 -2.61 -8.44
CA LYS A 31 -0.16 -2.66 -9.78
C LYS A 31 -0.26 -1.27 -10.42
N VAL A 32 -0.85 -0.29 -9.72
CA VAL A 32 -1.02 1.07 -10.25
C VAL A 32 0.34 1.72 -10.55
N LYS A 33 1.37 1.43 -9.76
CA LYS A 33 2.73 1.96 -9.99
C LYS A 33 3.45 1.27 -11.16
N VAL A 34 3.08 0.03 -11.48
CA VAL A 34 3.56 -0.69 -12.67
C VAL A 34 2.81 -0.23 -13.93
N GLU A 35 1.49 -0.10 -13.85
CA GLU A 35 0.64 0.36 -14.96
C GLU A 35 0.86 1.84 -15.27
N LYS A 36 1.07 2.66 -14.24
CA LYS A 36 1.24 4.10 -14.33
C LYS A 36 2.43 4.55 -13.47
N PRO A 37 3.67 4.27 -13.92
CA PRO A 37 4.87 4.70 -13.20
C PRO A 37 5.03 6.21 -13.13
N ASN A 38 4.33 6.93 -14.02
CA ASN A 38 4.31 8.40 -14.08
C ASN A 38 3.21 9.03 -13.21
N LEU A 39 2.30 8.22 -12.62
CA LEU A 39 1.35 8.74 -11.64
C LEU A 39 2.06 9.04 -10.33
N ASN A 40 1.77 10.22 -9.79
CA ASN A 40 2.28 10.61 -8.50
C ASN A 40 1.76 9.65 -7.42
N HIS A 41 2.61 9.32 -6.44
CA HIS A 41 2.28 8.33 -5.41
C HIS A 41 0.97 8.66 -4.67
N LYS A 42 0.70 9.95 -4.44
CA LYS A 42 -0.56 10.41 -3.81
C LYS A 42 -1.80 10.07 -4.65
N ASP A 43 -1.74 10.23 -5.96
CA ASP A 43 -2.87 10.00 -6.85
C ASP A 43 -3.13 8.51 -7.01
N ALA A 44 -2.07 7.72 -7.19
CA ALA A 44 -2.15 6.27 -7.13
C ALA A 44 -2.74 5.79 -5.81
N PHE A 45 -2.30 6.35 -4.67
CA PHE A 45 -2.83 5.99 -3.36
C PHE A 45 -4.31 6.34 -3.20
N LYS A 46 -4.74 7.51 -3.68
CA LYS A 46 -6.15 7.92 -3.67
C LYS A 46 -7.02 6.97 -4.52
N GLU A 47 -6.55 6.61 -5.71
CA GLU A 47 -7.28 5.68 -6.58
C GLU A 47 -7.42 4.31 -5.91
N VAL A 48 -6.34 3.79 -5.34
CA VAL A 48 -6.36 2.53 -4.59
C VAL A 48 -7.24 2.63 -3.33
N ALA A 49 -7.27 3.76 -2.63
CA ALA A 49 -8.15 3.99 -1.48
C ALA A 49 -9.62 3.99 -1.87
N HIS A 50 -9.96 4.59 -3.02
CA HIS A 50 -11.30 4.54 -3.55
C HIS A 50 -11.68 3.09 -3.91
N ARG A 51 -10.82 2.39 -4.66
CA ARG A 51 -11.03 0.97 -4.99
C ARG A 51 -11.17 0.08 -3.75
N TRP A 52 -10.47 0.38 -2.66
CA TRP A 52 -10.60 -0.36 -1.39
C TRP A 52 -11.98 -0.18 -0.74
N LYS A 53 -12.57 1.02 -0.83
CA LYS A 53 -13.92 1.28 -0.31
C LYS A 53 -14.94 0.37 -0.98
N ASP A 54 -14.74 0.09 -2.27
CA ASP A 54 -15.60 -0.78 -3.09
C ASP A 54 -15.16 -2.26 -3.11
N ALA A 55 -13.95 -2.58 -2.62
CA ALA A 55 -13.40 -3.93 -2.68
C ALA A 55 -14.17 -4.91 -1.78
N ALA A 56 -14.44 -6.11 -2.30
CA ALA A 56 -15.04 -7.21 -1.55
C ALA A 56 -14.12 -7.74 -0.43
N GLU A 57 -12.80 -7.55 -0.54
CA GLU A 57 -11.84 -7.86 0.53
C GLU A 57 -11.93 -6.91 1.74
N ASN A 58 -12.69 -5.82 1.62
CA ASN A 58 -12.94 -4.94 2.75
C ASN A 58 -13.92 -5.61 3.72
N PRO A 59 -13.52 -5.93 4.95
CA PRO A 59 -14.41 -6.55 5.94
C PRO A 59 -15.62 -5.67 6.30
N LYS A 60 -15.65 -4.40 5.90
CA LYS A 60 -16.85 -3.53 5.98
C LYS A 60 -17.89 -3.78 4.89
N ASN A 61 -17.50 -4.29 3.71
CA ASN A 61 -18.43 -4.68 2.64
C ASN A 61 -18.83 -6.15 2.72
N ALA A 62 -18.13 -6.96 3.54
CA ALA A 62 -18.46 -8.36 3.81
C ALA A 62 -19.60 -8.50 4.83
N LYS A 63 -20.69 -7.73 4.68
CA LYS A 63 -21.91 -7.85 5.49
C LYS A 63 -23.05 -8.40 4.66
#